data_AF-A0A5K0ZPJ5-F1
#
_entry.id   AF-A0A5K0ZPJ5-F1
#
_cell.length_a   1.000
_cell.length_b   1.000
_cell.length_c   1.000
_cell.angle_alpha   90.00
_cell.angle_beta   90.00
_cell.angle_gamma   90.00
#
_symmetry.space_group_name_H-M   'P 1'
#
loop_
_entity.id
_entity.type
_entity.pdbx_description
1 polymer ?
#
loop_
_entity_poly.entity_id
_entity_poly.type
_entity_poly.pdbx_seq_one_letter_code
_entity_poly.pdbx_strand_id
1 'polypeptide(L)'
;VTMILDEALRLYPPAAFILRYTYKTTQVGGLILPPGVRLVLPIIQIHHDQQFWGDDAAEFKPERFSSGVSNASTHQLAFVPFSSGPRVCV
;
A
#
# COMPACT_ATOMS: atom_id res chain seq x y z
N VAL A 1 13.55 16.83 2.90
CA VAL A 1 13.23 16.00 4.09
C VAL A 1 12.08 15.05 3.81
N THR A 2 10.97 15.51 3.20
CA THR A 2 9.79 14.69 2.91
C THR A 2 10.10 13.39 2.14
N MET A 3 10.91 13.46 1.07
CA MET A 3 11.28 12.27 0.27
C MET A 3 11.96 11.14 1.06
N ILE A 4 12.82 11.49 2.02
CA ILE A 4 13.52 10.52 2.88
C ILE A 4 12.50 9.83 3.79
N LEU A 5 11.57 10.60 4.34
CA LEU A 5 10.50 10.06 5.18
C LEU A 5 9.57 9.16 4.37
N ASP A 6 9.17 9.57 3.16
CA ASP A 6 8.29 8.79 2.30
C ASP A 6 8.93 7.44 1.90
N GLU A 7 10.22 7.44 1.55
CA GLU A 7 10.94 6.21 1.24
C GLU A 7 11.15 5.32 2.47
N ALA A 8 11.39 5.92 3.65
CA ALA A 8 11.44 5.16 4.89
C ALA A 8 10.08 4.53 5.22
N LEU A 9 8.98 5.25 5.04
CA LEU A 9 7.62 4.74 5.23
C LEU A 9 7.23 3.67 4.21
N ARG A 10 7.80 3.71 3.00
CA ARG A 10 7.62 2.67 1.98
C ARG A 10 8.31 1.36 2.39
N LEU A 11 9.60 1.41 2.72
CA LEU A 11 10.35 0.21 3.07
C LEU A 11 10.00 -0.32 4.47
N TYR A 12 9.65 0.57 5.38
CA TYR A 12 9.41 0.26 6.79
C TYR A 12 8.08 0.87 7.25
N PRO A 13 6.94 0.43 6.70
CA PRO A 13 5.64 0.99 7.04
C PRO A 13 5.30 0.67 8.51
N PRO A 14 4.67 1.62 9.25
CA PRO A 14 4.26 1.39 10.64
C PRO A 14 3.32 0.18 10.82
N ALA A 15 2.52 -0.13 9.81
CA ALA A 15 1.67 -1.30 9.75
C ALA A 15 2.03 -2.17 8.54
N ALA A 16 2.33 -3.45 8.76
CA ALA A 16 2.69 -4.38 7.69
C ALA A 16 1.50 -4.78 6.81
N PHE A 17 0.27 -4.76 7.35
CA PHE A 17 -0.95 -5.10 6.64
C PHE A 17 -2.19 -4.46 7.28
N ILE A 18 -3.29 -4.41 6.51
CA ILE A 18 -4.61 -4.02 6.99
C ILE A 18 -5.55 -5.22 6.92
N LEU A 19 -6.38 -5.39 7.95
CA LEU A 19 -7.33 -6.49 8.04
C LEU A 19 -8.78 -5.98 8.01
N ARG A 20 -9.62 -6.68 7.26
CA ARG A 20 -11.08 -6.47 7.22
C ARG A 20 -11.81 -7.81 7.27
N TYR A 21 -13.06 -7.78 7.71
CA TYR A 21 -13.97 -8.92 7.63
C TYR A 21 -15.22 -8.51 6.86
N THR A 22 -15.71 -9.40 6.00
CA THR A 22 -17.03 -9.22 5.37
C THR A 22 -18.11 -9.42 6.45
N TYR A 23 -19.00 -8.44 6.62
CA TYR A 23 -20.14 -8.57 7.56
C TYR A 23 -21.41 -9.08 6.86
N LYS A 24 -21.42 -9.06 5.53
CA LYS A 24 -22.47 -9.56 4.64
C LYS A 24 -21.83 -10.12 3.37
N THR A 25 -22.63 -10.78 2.54
CA THR A 25 -22.19 -11.16 1.19
C THR A 25 -21.68 -9.92 0.46
N THR A 26 -20.41 -9.96 0.05
CA THR A 26 -19.69 -8.80 -0.49
C THR A 26 -19.00 -9.19 -1.79
N GLN A 27 -19.19 -8.37 -2.83
CA GLN A 27 -18.45 -8.54 -4.08
C GLN A 27 -17.13 -7.77 -4.00
N VAL A 28 -16.01 -8.43 -4.28
CA VAL A 28 -14.68 -7.83 -4.35
C VAL A 28 -14.04 -8.24 -5.68
N GLY A 29 -13.90 -7.29 -6.61
CA GLY A 29 -13.56 -7.61 -7.98
C GLY A 29 -14.57 -8.58 -8.60
N GLY A 30 -14.09 -9.67 -9.19
CA GLY A 30 -14.93 -10.75 -9.73
C GLY A 30 -15.41 -11.78 -8.69
N LEU A 31 -15.05 -11.63 -7.41
CA LEU A 31 -15.33 -12.62 -6.37
C LEU A 31 -16.57 -12.26 -5.55
N ILE A 32 -17.40 -13.27 -5.23
CA ILE A 32 -18.54 -13.14 -4.30
C ILE A 32 -18.14 -13.83 -2.99
N LEU A 33 -17.99 -13.04 -1.93
CA LEU A 33 -17.50 -13.51 -0.64
C LEU A 33 -18.65 -13.59 0.38
N PRO A 34 -18.85 -14.72 1.09
CA PRO A 34 -19.84 -14.81 2.16
C PRO A 34 -19.46 -13.91 3.37
N PRO A 35 -20.37 -13.71 4.33
CA PRO A 35 -20.02 -13.10 5.61
C PRO A 35 -18.94 -13.89 6.37
N GLY A 36 -18.11 -13.20 7.15
CA GLY A 36 -17.06 -13.78 7.99
C GLY A 36 -15.70 -13.98 7.29
N VAL A 37 -15.59 -13.66 6.00
CA VAL A 37 -14.33 -13.79 5.25
C VAL A 37 -13.35 -12.71 5.67
N ARG A 38 -12.12 -13.13 6.00
CA ARG A 38 -11.00 -12.25 6.31
C ARG A 38 -10.33 -11.77 5.02
N LEU A 39 -10.25 -10.46 4.87
CA LEU A 39 -9.53 -9.77 3.80
C LEU A 39 -8.28 -9.12 4.38
N VAL A 40 -7.14 -9.35 3.72
CA VAL A 40 -5.84 -8.79 4.12
C VAL A 40 -5.31 -7.97 2.96
N LEU A 41 -4.95 -6.71 3.24
CA LEU A 41 -4.19 -5.87 2.32
C LEU A 41 -2.72 -5.83 2.82
N PRO A 42 -1.80 -6.54 2.15
CA PRO A 42 -0.42 -6.64 2.62
C PRO A 42 0.40 -5.41 2.19
N ILE A 43 0.41 -4.36 3.02
CA ILE A 43 1.11 -3.09 2.75
C ILE A 43 2.58 -3.36 2.41
N ILE A 44 3.29 -4.13 3.25
CA ILE A 44 4.73 -4.38 3.05
C ILE A 44 5.02 -5.07 1.72
N GLN A 45 4.17 -6.00 1.29
CA GLN A 45 4.35 -6.70 0.01
C GLN A 45 4.14 -5.74 -1.15
N ILE A 46 3.06 -4.95 -1.13
CA ILE A 46 2.76 -3.95 -2.17
C ILE A 46 3.89 -2.92 -2.25
N HIS A 47 4.48 -2.52 -1.13
CA HIS A 47 5.55 -1.54 -1.07
C HIS A 47 6.90 -2.06 -1.58
N HIS A 48 7.10 -3.37 -1.64
CA HIS A 48 8.32 -4.01 -2.16
C HIS A 48 8.10 -4.70 -3.51
N ASP A 49 6.88 -4.66 -4.05
CA ASP A 49 6.56 -5.32 -5.31
C ASP A 49 7.23 -4.58 -6.48
N GLN A 50 8.09 -5.29 -7.21
CA GLN A 50 8.80 -4.76 -8.37
C GLN A 50 7.85 -4.33 -9.50
N GLN A 51 6.63 -4.89 -9.57
CA GLN A 51 5.63 -4.46 -10.53
C GLN A 51 5.22 -2.99 -10.31
N PHE A 52 5.22 -2.52 -9.06
CA PHE A 52 4.86 -1.15 -8.71
C PHE A 52 6.08 -0.23 -8.59
N TRP A 53 7.18 -0.75 -8.08
CA TRP A 53 8.34 0.04 -7.65
C TRP A 53 9.59 -0.15 -8.51
N GLY A 54 9.54 -1.02 -9.52
CA GLY A 54 10.66 -1.32 -10.40
C GLY A 54 11.67 -2.29 -9.77
N ASP A 55 12.74 -2.61 -10.52
CA ASP A 55 13.75 -3.57 -10.07
C ASP A 55 14.48 -3.11 -8.79
N ASP A 56 14.54 -1.79 -8.56
CA ASP A 56 15.12 -1.15 -7.38
C ASP A 56 14.16 -1.08 -6.18
N ALA A 57 13.05 -1.84 -6.17
CA ALA A 57 12.05 -1.82 -5.11
C ALA A 57 12.62 -2.10 -3.71
N ALA A 58 13.69 -2.89 -3.60
CA ALA A 58 14.34 -3.20 -2.33
C ALA A 58 15.36 -2.14 -1.88
N GLU A 59 15.69 -1.17 -2.75
CA GLU A 59 16.68 -0.13 -2.46
C GLU A 59 16.06 1.07 -1.77
N PHE A 60 16.82 1.69 -0.86
CA PHE A 60 16.46 2.98 -0.26
C PHE A 60 16.87 4.12 -1.21
N LYS A 61 15.90 4.61 -2.00
CA LYS A 61 16.10 5.62 -3.04
C LYS A 61 15.08 6.76 -2.92
N PRO A 62 15.30 7.74 -2.02
CA PRO A 62 14.39 8.84 -1.78
C PRO A 62 14.01 9.64 -3.03
N GLU A 63 14.91 9.71 -4.02
CA GLU A 63 14.74 10.47 -5.25
C GLU A 63 13.52 10.03 -6.08
N ARG A 64 13.00 8.81 -5.85
CA ARG A 64 11.75 8.34 -6.49
C ARG A 64 10.55 9.24 -6.18
N PHE A 65 10.57 9.93 -5.05
CA PHE A 65 9.52 10.87 -4.63
C PHE A 65 9.74 12.31 -5.11
N SER A 66 10.80 12.58 -5.90
CA SER A 66 11.14 13.93 -6.38
C SER A 66 10.04 14.60 -7.20
N SER A 67 9.24 13.82 -7.91
CA SER A 67 8.10 14.28 -8.71
C SER A 67 6.76 14.15 -7.97
N GLY A 68 6.80 13.98 -6.65
CA GLY A 68 5.65 13.78 -5.77
C GLY A 68 5.19 12.33 -5.66
N VAL A 69 4.45 12.03 -4.58
CA VAL A 69 3.97 10.67 -4.22
C VAL A 69 3.19 9.99 -5.34
N SER A 70 2.32 10.72 -6.05
CA SER A 70 1.50 10.16 -7.12
C SER A 70 2.30 9.63 -8.31
N ASN A 71 3.55 10.06 -8.47
CA ASN A 71 4.44 9.67 -9.56
C ASN A 71 5.58 8.73 -9.10
N ALA A 72 5.61 8.35 -7.82
CA ALA A 72 6.71 7.57 -7.25
C ALA A 72 6.67 6.07 -7.59
N SER A 73 5.54 5.59 -8.14
CA SER A 73 5.30 4.20 -8.51
C SER A 73 4.41 4.12 -9.76
N THR A 74 4.32 2.95 -10.38
CA THR A 74 3.48 2.74 -11.57
C THR A 74 1.98 2.81 -11.28
N HIS A 75 1.57 2.71 -10.01
CA HIS A 75 0.17 2.74 -9.60
C HIS A 75 -0.03 3.61 -8.35
N GLN A 76 -0.92 4.60 -8.41
CA GLN A 76 -1.11 5.60 -7.34
C GLN A 76 -1.45 5.01 -5.96
N LEU A 77 -2.12 3.85 -5.92
CA LEU A 77 -2.44 3.15 -4.67
C LEU A 77 -1.35 2.18 -4.19
N ALA A 78 -0.18 2.14 -4.84
CA ALA A 78 0.94 1.34 -4.36
C ALA A 78 1.63 1.96 -3.14
N PHE A 79 1.52 3.28 -2.94
CA PHE A 79 2.01 3.96 -1.74
C PHE A 79 0.87 4.25 -0.76
N VAL A 80 0.76 3.41 0.27
CA VAL A 80 -0.31 3.46 1.30
C VAL A 80 0.23 3.22 2.72
N PRO A 81 1.27 3.95 3.16
CA PRO A 81 1.88 3.73 4.48
C PRO A 81 0.90 3.98 5.64
N PHE A 82 -0.14 4.79 5.38
CA PHE A 82 -1.16 5.18 6.35
C PHE A 82 -2.59 4.78 5.91
N SER A 83 -2.71 3.76 5.05
CA SER A 83 -3.98 3.37 4.42
C SER A 83 -4.55 4.48 3.50
N SER A 84 -5.77 4.27 3.00
CA SER A 84 -6.57 5.24 2.28
C SER A 84 -8.06 5.11 2.68
N GLY A 85 -8.87 6.07 2.25
CA GLY A 85 -10.31 6.08 2.42
C GLY A 85 -10.78 6.35 3.87
N PRO A 86 -11.98 5.87 4.26
CA PRO A 86 -12.61 6.22 5.55
C PRO A 86 -11.86 5.77 6.81
N ARG A 87 -10.79 4.99 6.66
CA ARG A 87 -9.96 4.47 7.76
C ARG A 87 -8.48 4.80 7.54
N VAL A 88 -8.21 5.92 6.87
CA VAL A 88 -6.87 6.53 6.82
C VAL A 88 -6.43 6.94 8.23
N CYS A 89 -5.12 6.92 8.50
CA CYS A 89 -4.55 7.43 9.75
C CYS A 89 -4.92 8.93 9.93
N VAL A 90 -5.15 9.36 11.18
CA VAL A 90 -5.61 10.72 11.57
C VAL A 90 -4.55 11.38 12.45
#